data_AF-A0A9P6EER0-F1
#
_entry.id   AF-A0A9P6EER0-F1
#
_cell.length_a   1.000
_cell.length_b   1.000
_cell.length_c   1.000
_cell.angle_alpha   90.00
_cell.angle_beta   90.00
_cell.angle_gamma   90.00
#
_symmetry.space_group_name_H-M   'P 1'
#
loop_
_entity.id
_entity.type
_entity.pdbx_description
1 polymer ?
#
loop_
_entity_poly.entity_id
_entity_poly.type
_entity_poly.pdbx_seq_one_letter_code
_entity_poly.pdbx_strand_id
1 'polypeptide(L)'
;MFSASVMFFTMACLVASSLGSPYQRREVPQEHAHQKFLTNVTALLQSGNAAENNPLGILDAVFGLLGNAAGAQGAGKVTDVTCLQQATADQAFTNAKKTGDVVGMTAALAYRTLERNTGKVGLKSDLCTSIKAVNPEIAVLTQHQDPASGGAKEGNKAIVLELARQIASVNGDPLVALQTGTFAPGDPNDPTGKGNSCDDQPDPIGCIETKNLLVPDATEAEILAAVAGNGGAASG
;
A
#
# COMPACT_ATOMS: atom_id res chain seq x y z
N MET A 1 -13.16 -16.39 79.57
CA MET A 1 -12.37 -15.23 79.09
C MET A 1 -12.32 -15.32 77.57
N PHE A 2 -12.90 -14.31 76.89
CA PHE A 2 -12.87 -13.92 75.45
C PHE A 2 -13.06 -15.03 74.39
N SER A 3 -14.20 -15.19 73.72
CA SER A 3 -14.99 -14.30 72.82
C SER A 3 -14.43 -14.14 71.41
N ALA A 4 -15.35 -14.28 70.45
CA ALA A 4 -15.41 -13.63 69.13
C ALA A 4 -14.95 -14.40 67.87
N SER A 5 -15.97 -14.66 67.04
CA SER A 5 -16.04 -14.36 65.61
C SER A 5 -15.72 -15.47 64.60
N VAL A 6 -16.80 -16.12 64.16
CA VAL A 6 -16.89 -16.84 62.89
C VAL A 6 -16.95 -15.80 61.76
N MET A 7 -15.86 -15.66 61.01
CA MET A 7 -15.79 -14.81 59.82
C MET A 7 -16.21 -15.64 58.60
N PHE A 8 -17.37 -15.32 58.03
CA PHE A 8 -17.79 -15.80 56.71
C PHE A 8 -16.90 -15.15 55.63
N PHE A 9 -16.13 -15.95 54.90
CA PHE A 9 -15.42 -15.52 53.69
C PHE A 9 -16.22 -15.97 52.46
N THR A 10 -17.11 -15.13 51.97
CA THR A 10 -17.77 -15.30 50.67
C THR A 10 -16.83 -14.82 49.56
N MET A 11 -16.16 -15.76 48.91
CA MET A 11 -15.38 -15.53 47.70
C MET A 11 -16.32 -15.31 46.51
N ALA A 12 -16.60 -14.05 46.17
CA ALA A 12 -17.28 -13.68 44.94
C ALA A 12 -16.26 -13.61 43.79
N CYS A 13 -16.16 -14.68 43.00
CA CYS A 13 -15.47 -14.64 41.71
C CYS A 13 -16.32 -13.83 40.71
N LEU A 14 -16.02 -12.54 40.58
CA LEU A 14 -16.41 -11.74 39.42
C LEU A 14 -15.59 -12.22 38.22
N VAL A 15 -16.16 -13.11 37.42
CA VAL A 15 -15.66 -13.42 36.08
C VAL A 15 -15.99 -12.21 35.22
N ALA A 16 -15.03 -11.31 35.06
CA ALA A 16 -15.11 -10.25 34.06
C ALA A 16 -14.98 -10.89 32.68
N SER A 17 -16.12 -11.30 32.11
CA SER A 17 -16.23 -11.61 30.69
C SER A 17 -16.02 -10.31 29.92
N SER A 18 -14.78 -10.02 29.54
CA SER A 18 -14.49 -9.04 28.51
C SER A 18 -15.15 -9.55 27.22
N LEU A 19 -16.34 -9.04 26.93
CA LEU A 19 -16.89 -9.05 25.58
C LEU A 19 -15.85 -8.34 24.72
N GLY A 20 -15.03 -9.12 24.01
CA GLY A 20 -14.21 -8.60 22.94
C GLY A 20 -15.18 -7.93 21.97
N SER A 21 -15.08 -6.61 21.86
CA SER A 21 -15.71 -5.91 20.75
C SER A 21 -15.25 -6.62 19.48
N PRO A 22 -16.16 -7.14 18.64
CA PRO A 22 -15.77 -7.41 17.27
C PRO A 22 -15.36 -6.04 16.71
N TYR A 23 -14.05 -5.83 16.55
CA TYR A 23 -13.56 -4.78 15.67
C TYR A 23 -14.29 -5.04 14.35
N GLN A 24 -15.19 -4.13 13.98
CA GLN A 24 -15.79 -4.15 12.66
C GLN A 24 -14.64 -3.98 11.68
N ARG A 25 -14.15 -5.09 11.10
CA ARG A 25 -13.31 -5.04 9.91
C ARG A 25 -14.16 -4.38 8.82
N ARG A 26 -13.98 -3.07 8.66
CA ARG A 26 -14.03 -2.52 7.31
C ARG A 26 -12.66 -2.80 6.72
N GLU A 27 -12.50 -4.04 6.27
CA GLU A 27 -11.59 -4.32 5.18
C GLU A 27 -12.21 -3.63 3.98
N VAL A 28 -11.54 -2.57 3.57
CA VAL A 28 -11.96 -1.76 2.45
C VAL A 28 -11.63 -2.67 1.24
N PRO A 29 -12.37 -2.66 0.13
CA PRO A 29 -12.46 -3.90 -0.65
C PRO A 29 -11.31 -4.16 -1.63
N GLN A 30 -10.13 -3.55 -1.42
CA GLN A 30 -9.02 -3.58 -2.40
C GLN A 30 -7.62 -3.73 -1.79
N GLU A 31 -7.38 -3.50 -0.50
CA GLU A 31 -6.00 -3.41 0.01
C GLU A 31 -5.14 -4.64 -0.29
N HIS A 32 -5.70 -5.85 -0.25
CA HIS A 32 -4.97 -7.08 -0.55
C HIS A 32 -5.07 -7.53 -2.03
N ALA A 33 -5.55 -6.66 -2.92
CA ALA A 33 -5.61 -6.94 -4.36
C ALA A 33 -4.23 -7.23 -4.97
N HIS A 34 -3.19 -6.57 -4.45
CA HIS A 34 -1.81 -6.63 -4.93
C HIS A 34 -0.85 -7.23 -3.87
N GLN A 35 -1.26 -8.35 -3.27
CA GLN A 35 -0.65 -8.89 -2.05
C GLN A 35 0.86 -9.16 -2.15
N LYS A 36 1.38 -9.54 -3.32
CA LYS A 36 2.83 -9.77 -3.50
C LYS A 36 3.68 -8.53 -3.19
N PHE A 37 3.22 -7.34 -3.58
CA PHE A 37 3.94 -6.09 -3.32
C PHE A 37 3.86 -5.69 -1.85
N LEU A 38 2.68 -5.85 -1.23
CA LEU A 38 2.49 -5.64 0.22
C LEU A 38 3.40 -6.54 1.05
N THR A 39 3.48 -7.82 0.68
CA THR A 39 4.32 -8.80 1.35
C THR A 39 5.79 -8.40 1.29
N ASN A 40 6.29 -8.03 0.11
CA ASN A 40 7.68 -7.59 -0.07
C ASN A 40 8.00 -6.31 0.71
N VAL A 41 7.14 -5.28 0.61
CA VAL A 41 7.35 -4.01 1.32
C VAL A 41 7.30 -4.20 2.84
N THR A 42 6.37 -5.00 3.34
CA THR A 42 6.27 -5.33 4.77
C THR A 42 7.51 -6.08 5.24
N ALA A 43 7.98 -7.07 4.47
CA ALA A 43 9.21 -7.79 4.77
C ALA A 43 10.44 -6.85 4.82
N LEU A 44 10.54 -5.88 3.91
CA LEU A 44 11.62 -4.89 3.91
C LEU A 44 11.59 -4.00 5.15
N LEU A 45 10.41 -3.54 5.58
CA LEU A 45 10.26 -2.76 6.82
C LEU A 45 10.60 -3.56 8.08
N GLN A 46 10.20 -4.83 8.10
CA GLN A 46 10.37 -5.71 9.27
C GLN A 46 11.70 -6.46 9.28
N SER A 47 12.48 -6.39 8.20
CA SER A 47 13.79 -7.02 8.12
C SER A 47 14.76 -6.38 9.13
N GLY A 48 15.69 -7.19 9.64
CA GLY A 48 16.82 -6.69 10.42
C GLY A 48 16.44 -5.90 11.68
N ASN A 49 17.14 -4.78 11.92
CA ASN A 49 16.92 -3.93 13.09
C ASN A 49 15.78 -2.94 12.84
N ALA A 50 14.67 -3.09 13.56
CA ALA A 50 13.50 -2.24 13.43
C ALA A 50 13.81 -0.73 13.63
N ALA A 51 14.78 -0.36 14.48
CA ALA A 51 15.16 1.03 14.68
C ALA A 51 15.78 1.67 13.42
N GLU A 52 16.40 0.88 12.55
CA GLU A 52 16.99 1.33 11.30
C GLU A 52 16.03 1.18 10.12
N ASN A 53 15.36 0.03 10.02
CA ASN A 53 14.57 -0.35 8.86
C ASN A 53 13.11 0.12 8.95
N ASN A 54 12.63 0.44 10.15
CA ASN A 54 11.30 1.02 10.38
C ASN A 54 11.32 2.06 11.52
N PRO A 55 12.10 3.15 11.39
CA PRO A 55 12.25 4.17 12.44
C PRO A 55 10.93 4.90 12.75
N LEU A 56 10.00 4.90 11.78
CA LEU A 56 8.66 5.46 11.91
C LEU A 56 7.69 4.51 12.63
N GLY A 57 8.01 3.24 12.79
CA GLY A 57 7.15 2.25 13.44
C GLY A 57 5.83 2.01 12.69
N ILE A 58 5.87 2.03 11.35
CA ILE A 58 4.72 1.69 10.50
C ILE A 58 4.38 0.22 10.72
N LEU A 59 3.12 -0.10 11.02
CA LEU A 59 2.75 -1.45 11.47
C LEU A 59 2.82 -2.48 10.34
N ASP A 60 2.24 -2.12 9.18
CA ASP A 60 2.16 -2.97 8.00
C ASP A 60 1.98 -2.08 6.75
N ALA A 61 2.47 -2.53 5.59
CA ALA A 61 2.34 -1.78 4.35
C ALA A 61 0.87 -1.58 3.93
N VAL A 62 -0.04 -2.50 4.31
CA VAL A 62 -1.45 -2.43 3.95
C VAL A 62 -2.09 -1.09 4.35
N PHE A 63 -1.67 -0.51 5.48
CA PHE A 63 -2.22 0.75 6.00
C PHE A 63 -1.99 1.94 5.08
N GLY A 64 -0.94 1.91 4.25
CA GLY A 64 -0.70 2.97 3.27
C GLY A 64 -1.68 2.93 2.08
N LEU A 65 -2.30 1.78 1.81
CA LEU A 65 -3.30 1.63 0.75
C LEU A 65 -4.71 1.95 1.23
N LEU A 66 -4.91 2.12 2.54
CA LEU A 66 -6.20 2.48 3.11
C LEU A 66 -6.47 3.99 3.02
N GLY A 67 -7.76 4.33 3.11
CA GLY A 67 -8.19 5.71 3.32
C GLY A 67 -7.68 6.25 4.66
N ASN A 68 -7.52 7.57 4.77
CA ASN A 68 -6.78 8.20 5.87
C ASN A 68 -7.28 7.81 7.28
N ALA A 69 -8.58 7.62 7.48
CA ALA A 69 -9.13 7.23 8.77
C ALA A 69 -8.66 5.82 9.23
N ALA A 70 -8.57 4.87 8.30
CA ALA A 70 -8.11 3.51 8.61
C ALA A 70 -6.57 3.43 8.58
N GLY A 71 -5.92 4.11 7.62
CA GLY A 71 -4.46 4.19 7.53
C GLY A 71 -3.81 4.76 8.80
N ALA A 72 -4.47 5.70 9.49
CA ALA A 72 -4.00 6.27 10.75
C ALA A 72 -3.73 5.22 11.84
N GLN A 73 -4.43 4.08 11.82
CA GLN A 73 -4.31 3.04 12.84
C GLN A 73 -2.96 2.31 12.77
N GLY A 74 -2.31 2.31 11.61
CA GLY A 74 -0.99 1.69 11.40
C GLY A 74 0.10 2.65 10.96
N ALA A 75 -0.15 3.96 11.02
CA ALA A 75 0.76 4.99 10.53
C ALA A 75 2.05 5.14 11.34
N GLY A 76 2.10 4.58 12.56
CA GLY A 76 3.22 4.78 13.47
C GLY A 76 3.42 6.27 13.79
N LYS A 77 4.59 6.80 13.46
CA LYS A 77 4.96 8.21 13.64
C LYS A 77 4.65 9.09 12.43
N VAL A 78 4.08 8.55 11.36
CA VAL A 78 3.64 9.36 10.21
C VAL A 78 2.38 10.13 10.61
N THR A 79 2.48 11.45 10.69
CA THR A 79 1.38 12.31 11.12
C THR A 79 0.46 12.72 9.98
N ASP A 80 1.00 12.94 8.79
CA ASP A 80 0.20 13.14 7.58
C ASP A 80 -0.06 11.79 6.91
N VAL A 81 -1.24 11.22 7.19
CA VAL A 81 -1.65 9.91 6.67
C VAL A 81 -1.82 9.92 5.15
N THR A 82 -2.05 11.07 4.52
CA THR A 82 -2.05 11.18 3.06
C THR A 82 -0.69 10.79 2.47
N CYS A 83 0.38 10.99 3.24
CA CYS A 83 1.74 10.63 2.89
C CYS A 83 2.18 9.24 3.35
N LEU A 84 1.32 8.46 4.02
CA LEU A 84 1.70 7.16 4.60
C LEU A 84 2.22 6.18 3.54
N GLN A 85 1.56 6.06 2.40
CA GLN A 85 2.03 5.20 1.31
C GLN A 85 3.43 5.61 0.82
N GLN A 86 3.67 6.91 0.63
CA GLN A 86 4.97 7.41 0.19
C GLN A 86 6.05 7.12 1.22
N ALA A 87 5.80 7.43 2.49
CA ALA A 87 6.75 7.18 3.57
C ALA A 87 7.08 5.68 3.70
N THR A 88 6.07 4.82 3.57
CA THR A 88 6.22 3.35 3.59
C THR A 88 7.10 2.88 2.42
N ALA A 89 6.79 3.34 1.20
CA ALA A 89 7.52 2.97 0.00
C ALA A 89 8.98 3.46 0.03
N ASP A 90 9.19 4.71 0.45
CA ASP A 90 10.50 5.36 0.52
C ASP A 90 11.42 4.67 1.54
N GLN A 91 10.87 4.30 2.71
CA GLN A 91 11.63 3.53 3.70
C GLN A 91 11.97 2.12 3.19
N ALA A 92 11.00 1.40 2.62
CA ALA A 92 11.24 0.06 2.08
C ALA A 92 12.27 0.08 0.94
N PHE A 93 12.18 1.07 0.04
CA PHE A 93 13.14 1.26 -1.03
C PHE A 93 14.55 1.56 -0.49
N THR A 94 14.66 2.41 0.53
CA THR A 94 15.94 2.67 1.23
C THR A 94 16.56 1.38 1.78
N ASN A 95 15.74 0.54 2.42
CA ASN A 95 16.20 -0.74 2.98
C ASN A 95 16.69 -1.69 1.88
N ALA A 96 15.92 -1.82 0.78
CA ALA A 96 16.29 -2.66 -0.35
C ALA A 96 17.56 -2.16 -1.06
N LYS A 97 17.69 -0.84 -1.24
CA LYS A 97 18.86 -0.21 -1.86
C LYS A 97 20.13 -0.42 -1.05
N LYS A 98 20.03 -0.39 0.29
CA LYS A 98 21.16 -0.68 1.22
C LYS A 98 21.75 -2.08 1.02
N THR A 99 20.93 -3.06 0.62
CA THR A 99 21.35 -4.45 0.40
C THR A 99 21.54 -4.83 -1.06
N GLY A 100 21.28 -3.91 -2.00
CA GLY A 100 21.32 -4.20 -3.44
C GLY A 100 20.18 -5.11 -3.92
N ASP A 101 19.07 -5.18 -3.18
CA ASP A 101 17.91 -6.00 -3.51
C ASP A 101 17.05 -5.33 -4.59
N VAL A 102 17.32 -5.67 -5.86
CA VAL A 102 16.58 -5.14 -7.02
C VAL A 102 15.10 -5.53 -6.99
N VAL A 103 14.76 -6.72 -6.49
CA VAL A 103 13.37 -7.16 -6.38
C VAL A 103 12.65 -6.32 -5.32
N GLY A 104 13.30 -6.09 -4.17
CA GLY A 104 12.79 -5.23 -3.12
C GLY A 104 12.63 -3.77 -3.55
N MET A 105 13.61 -3.21 -4.27
CA MET A 105 13.50 -1.86 -4.84
C MET A 105 12.33 -1.77 -5.82
N THR A 106 12.19 -2.75 -6.72
CA THR A 106 11.09 -2.83 -7.68
C THR A 106 9.73 -2.93 -6.97
N ALA A 107 9.62 -3.75 -5.93
CA ALA A 107 8.39 -3.90 -5.16
C ALA A 107 7.99 -2.61 -4.44
N ALA A 108 8.96 -1.86 -3.90
CA ALA A 108 8.70 -0.57 -3.27
C ALA A 108 8.24 0.50 -4.27
N LEU A 109 8.85 0.56 -5.46
CA LEU A 109 8.42 1.43 -6.56
C LEU A 109 6.99 1.07 -7.01
N ALA A 110 6.72 -0.22 -7.23
CA ALA A 110 5.39 -0.70 -7.60
C ALA A 110 4.34 -0.33 -6.54
N TYR A 111 4.63 -0.63 -5.27
CA TYR A 111 3.76 -0.28 -4.14
C TYR A 111 3.46 1.21 -4.04
N ARG A 112 4.43 2.10 -4.35
CA ARG A 112 4.21 3.55 -4.35
C ARG A 112 3.11 3.99 -5.33
N THR A 113 2.94 3.24 -6.42
CA THR A 113 1.98 3.56 -7.48
C THR A 113 0.62 2.91 -7.31
N LEU A 114 0.47 1.93 -6.41
CA LEU A 114 -0.80 1.26 -6.21
C LEU A 114 -1.89 2.24 -5.79
N GLU A 115 -3.11 2.03 -6.27
CA GLU A 115 -4.26 2.84 -5.90
C GLU A 115 -4.50 2.80 -4.39
N ARG A 116 -4.77 3.96 -3.80
CA ARG A 116 -5.23 4.08 -2.41
C ARG A 116 -6.74 4.10 -2.35
N ASN A 117 -7.32 3.32 -1.44
CA ASN A 117 -8.75 3.23 -1.25
C ASN A 117 -9.32 4.54 -0.66
N THR A 118 -10.29 5.13 -1.34
CA THR A 118 -10.96 6.36 -0.89
C THR A 118 -12.33 6.11 -0.26
N GLY A 119 -12.79 4.84 -0.25
CA GLY A 119 -14.10 4.43 0.23
C GLY A 119 -15.26 4.83 -0.69
N LYS A 120 -14.99 5.33 -1.90
CA LYS A 120 -16.00 5.72 -2.88
C LYS A 120 -15.49 5.55 -4.31
N VAL A 121 -16.28 4.85 -5.13
CA VAL A 121 -16.00 4.69 -6.55
C VAL A 121 -15.93 6.05 -7.25
N GLY A 122 -14.88 6.24 -8.04
CA GLY A 122 -14.60 7.46 -8.82
C GLY A 122 -14.08 8.64 -8.01
N LEU A 123 -13.82 8.47 -6.70
CA LEU A 123 -13.18 9.50 -5.88
C LEU A 123 -11.66 9.37 -5.97
N LYS A 124 -11.01 10.47 -6.38
CA LYS A 124 -9.55 10.57 -6.39
C LYS A 124 -8.98 10.55 -4.96
N SER A 125 -7.85 9.87 -4.78
CA SER A 125 -7.10 9.91 -3.54
C SER A 125 -6.20 11.15 -3.52
N ASP A 126 -6.10 11.79 -2.35
CA ASP A 126 -5.23 12.96 -2.18
C ASP A 126 -3.76 12.58 -2.38
N LEU A 127 -3.01 13.44 -3.06
CA LEU A 127 -1.57 13.28 -3.25
C LEU A 127 -0.81 13.71 -1.99
N CYS A 128 0.28 13.00 -1.70
CA CYS A 128 1.21 13.41 -0.65
C CYS A 128 1.95 14.69 -1.06
N THR A 129 1.85 15.74 -0.25
CA THR A 129 2.53 17.03 -0.51
C THR A 129 3.39 17.52 0.64
N SER A 130 3.20 16.99 1.86
CA SER A 130 3.87 17.46 3.08
C SER A 130 5.17 16.74 3.38
N ILE A 131 5.32 15.48 2.95
CA ILE A 131 6.53 14.68 3.14
C ILE A 131 7.27 14.59 1.81
N LYS A 132 8.55 14.95 1.81
CA LYS A 132 9.44 14.74 0.67
C LYS A 132 10.14 13.40 0.81
N ALA A 133 10.00 12.53 -0.18
CA ALA A 133 10.75 11.27 -0.24
C ALA A 133 12.26 11.54 -0.34
N VAL A 134 13.06 10.72 0.33
CA VAL A 134 14.52 10.81 0.30
C VAL A 134 15.10 10.16 -0.96
N ASN A 135 14.42 9.14 -1.51
CA ASN A 135 14.82 8.50 -2.75
C ASN A 135 14.18 9.22 -3.95
N PRO A 136 14.99 9.74 -4.89
CA PRO A 136 14.45 10.42 -6.08
C PRO A 136 13.56 9.50 -6.93
N GLU A 137 13.85 8.19 -6.96
CA GLU A 137 13.07 7.20 -7.68
C GLU A 137 11.64 7.07 -7.13
N ILE A 138 11.45 7.26 -5.81
CA ILE A 138 10.13 7.29 -5.16
C ILE A 138 9.49 8.67 -5.28
N ALA A 139 10.28 9.74 -5.21
CA ALA A 139 9.78 11.13 -5.19
C ALA A 139 9.03 11.53 -6.47
N VAL A 140 9.39 10.95 -7.62
CA VAL A 140 8.73 11.24 -8.91
C VAL A 140 7.43 10.46 -9.12
N LEU A 141 7.16 9.46 -8.28
CA LEU A 141 6.00 8.58 -8.41
C LEU A 141 4.83 9.04 -7.55
N THR A 142 3.64 8.95 -8.13
CA THR A 142 2.36 9.11 -7.44
C THR A 142 1.52 7.85 -7.56
N GLN A 143 0.48 7.73 -6.73
CA GLN A 143 -0.46 6.62 -6.80
C GLN A 143 -1.43 6.72 -7.96
N HIS A 144 -1.84 5.56 -8.48
CA HIS A 144 -3.00 5.42 -9.34
C HIS A 144 -4.24 6.01 -8.69
N GLN A 145 -5.10 6.55 -9.54
CA GLN A 145 -6.41 7.05 -9.17
C GLN A 145 -7.47 6.03 -9.53
N ASP A 146 -8.59 6.07 -8.80
CA ASP A 146 -9.73 5.23 -9.08
C ASP A 146 -10.10 5.31 -10.57
N PRO A 147 -10.21 4.17 -11.27
CA PRO A 147 -10.41 4.12 -12.72
C PRO A 147 -11.74 4.73 -13.20
N ALA A 148 -12.74 4.88 -12.31
CA ALA A 148 -13.98 5.59 -12.59
C ALA A 148 -13.87 7.12 -12.38
N SER A 149 -12.73 7.62 -11.89
CA SER A 149 -12.51 9.05 -11.71
C SER A 149 -12.15 9.76 -13.03
N GLY A 150 -12.53 11.04 -13.14
CA GLY A 150 -12.27 11.82 -14.36
C GLY A 150 -10.78 11.94 -14.68
N GLY A 151 -10.37 11.50 -15.87
CA GLY A 151 -8.98 11.53 -16.34
C GLY A 151 -8.07 10.43 -15.75
N ALA A 152 -8.64 9.42 -15.07
CA ALA A 152 -7.87 8.32 -14.50
C ALA A 152 -7.11 7.52 -15.56
N LYS A 153 -7.72 7.27 -16.73
CA LYS A 153 -7.11 6.49 -17.81
C LYS A 153 -5.78 7.10 -18.27
N GLU A 154 -5.77 8.39 -18.61
CA GLU A 154 -4.55 9.07 -19.06
C GLU A 154 -3.56 9.26 -17.90
N GLY A 155 -4.06 9.57 -16.70
CA GLY A 155 -3.24 9.76 -15.50
C GLY A 155 -2.52 8.49 -15.06
N ASN A 156 -3.24 7.37 -14.94
CA ASN A 156 -2.68 6.08 -14.53
C ASN A 156 -1.70 5.55 -15.58
N LYS A 157 -1.99 5.75 -16.87
CA LYS A 157 -1.01 5.44 -17.92
C LYS A 157 0.29 6.22 -17.74
N ALA A 158 0.23 7.52 -17.46
CA ALA A 158 1.44 8.31 -17.22
C ALA A 158 2.23 7.79 -16.00
N ILE A 159 1.53 7.39 -14.94
CA ILE A 159 2.13 6.80 -13.73
C ILE A 159 2.82 5.47 -14.05
N VAL A 160 2.16 4.54 -14.76
CA VAL A 160 2.75 3.25 -15.15
C VAL A 160 3.98 3.42 -16.04
N LEU A 161 3.97 4.38 -16.97
CA LEU A 161 5.13 4.65 -17.82
C LEU A 161 6.30 5.26 -17.03
N GLU A 162 6.03 6.13 -16.06
CA GLU A 162 7.07 6.66 -15.16
C GLU A 162 7.61 5.57 -14.23
N LEU A 163 6.73 4.72 -13.70
CA LEU A 163 7.13 3.55 -12.90
C LEU A 163 8.09 2.65 -13.67
N ALA A 164 7.79 2.32 -14.94
CA ALA A 164 8.67 1.50 -15.76
C ALA A 164 10.07 2.11 -15.91
N ARG A 165 10.17 3.44 -16.07
CA ARG A 165 11.47 4.14 -16.11
C ARG A 165 12.22 4.01 -14.78
N GLN A 166 11.52 4.15 -13.65
CA GLN A 166 12.14 4.02 -12.33
C GLN A 166 12.55 2.58 -12.01
N ILE A 167 11.79 1.58 -12.46
CA ILE A 167 12.18 0.17 -12.32
C ILE A 167 13.43 -0.12 -13.16
N ALA A 168 13.47 0.36 -14.41
CA ALA A 168 14.63 0.20 -15.26
C ALA A 168 15.89 0.92 -14.71
N SER A 169 15.73 2.08 -14.08
CA SER A 169 16.85 2.84 -13.50
C SER A 169 17.55 2.12 -12.34
N VAL A 170 16.85 1.20 -11.67
CA VAL A 170 17.41 0.33 -10.62
C VAL A 170 17.79 -1.07 -11.13
N ASN A 171 17.85 -1.26 -12.45
CA ASN A 171 18.12 -2.54 -13.15
C ASN A 171 17.04 -3.62 -12.93
N GLY A 172 15.81 -3.22 -12.57
CA GLY A 172 14.66 -4.14 -12.52
C GLY A 172 14.03 -4.37 -13.90
N ASP A 173 13.13 -5.36 -13.99
CA ASP A 173 12.34 -5.60 -15.20
C ASP A 173 11.20 -4.56 -15.31
N PRO A 174 11.22 -3.64 -16.30
CA PRO A 174 10.21 -2.60 -16.43
C PRO A 174 8.81 -3.14 -16.69
N LEU A 175 8.65 -4.38 -17.17
CA LEU A 175 7.34 -5.00 -17.40
C LEU A 175 6.59 -5.29 -16.10
N VAL A 176 7.28 -5.29 -14.94
CA VAL A 176 6.62 -5.34 -13.63
C VAL A 176 5.66 -4.16 -13.43
N ALA A 177 5.88 -3.03 -14.10
CA ALA A 177 4.96 -1.89 -14.05
C ALA A 177 3.54 -2.23 -14.55
N LEU A 178 3.39 -3.21 -15.45
CA LEU A 178 2.06 -3.65 -15.91
C LEU A 178 1.26 -4.34 -14.79
N GLN A 179 1.93 -4.83 -13.75
CA GLN A 179 1.32 -5.55 -12.64
C GLN A 179 0.75 -4.62 -11.56
N THR A 180 0.88 -3.29 -11.71
CA THR A 180 0.31 -2.30 -10.77
C THR A 180 -1.01 -1.71 -11.25
N GLY A 181 -1.53 -2.21 -12.37
CA GLY A 181 -2.75 -1.75 -12.99
C GLY A 181 -3.96 -1.80 -12.07
N THR A 182 -5.00 -1.08 -12.47
CA THR A 182 -6.24 -0.97 -11.70
C THR A 182 -7.30 -1.98 -12.16
N PHE A 183 -8.44 -1.99 -11.49
CA PHE A 183 -9.62 -2.75 -11.94
C PHE A 183 -10.31 -2.04 -13.12
N ALA A 184 -11.25 -2.72 -13.76
CA ALA A 184 -12.18 -2.02 -14.65
C ALA A 184 -12.97 -0.94 -13.86
N PRO A 185 -13.27 0.24 -14.46
CA PRO A 185 -14.06 1.28 -13.81
C PRO A 185 -15.38 0.74 -13.22
N GLY A 186 -15.64 1.06 -11.95
CA GLY A 186 -16.90 0.73 -11.28
C GLY A 186 -18.02 1.75 -11.56
N ASP A 187 -19.21 1.50 -11.03
CA ASP A 187 -20.32 2.47 -11.02
C ASP A 187 -20.11 3.50 -9.91
N PRO A 188 -20.01 4.82 -10.21
CA PRO A 188 -19.90 5.88 -9.20
C PRO A 188 -21.09 5.94 -8.22
N ASN A 189 -22.21 5.30 -8.55
CA ASN A 189 -23.39 5.19 -7.69
C ASN A 189 -23.43 3.92 -6.84
N ASP A 190 -22.38 3.08 -6.88
CA ASP A 190 -22.28 1.88 -6.05
C ASP A 190 -22.34 2.26 -4.56
N PRO A 191 -23.39 1.85 -3.82
CA PRO A 191 -23.57 2.22 -2.43
C PRO A 191 -22.55 1.56 -1.49
N THR A 192 -21.85 0.53 -1.97
CA THR A 192 -20.82 -0.17 -1.19
C THR A 192 -19.45 0.49 -1.30
N GLY A 193 -19.24 1.32 -2.34
CA GLY A 193 -17.93 1.89 -2.65
C GLY A 193 -16.90 0.85 -3.12
N LYS A 194 -17.33 -0.38 -3.43
CA LYS A 194 -16.44 -1.49 -3.80
C LYS A 194 -16.01 -1.45 -5.25
N GLY A 195 -16.91 -1.08 -6.16
CA GLY A 195 -16.66 -1.22 -7.59
C GLY A 195 -16.34 -2.67 -7.96
N ASN A 196 -15.43 -2.86 -8.92
CA ASN A 196 -15.04 -4.18 -9.41
C ASN A 196 -13.88 -4.82 -8.63
N SER A 197 -13.56 -4.28 -7.45
CA SER A 197 -12.39 -4.69 -6.67
C SER A 197 -12.56 -6.05 -5.99
N CYS A 198 -11.43 -6.60 -5.57
CA CYS A 198 -11.34 -7.80 -4.75
C CYS A 198 -10.38 -7.55 -3.58
N ASP A 199 -10.60 -8.28 -2.49
CA ASP A 199 -9.77 -8.24 -1.29
C ASP A 199 -9.64 -9.66 -0.74
N ASP A 200 -8.43 -10.21 -0.75
CA ASP A 200 -8.16 -11.62 -0.46
C ASP A 200 -6.76 -11.77 0.14
N GLN A 201 -6.61 -11.40 1.41
CA GLN A 201 -5.34 -11.50 2.13
C GLN A 201 -4.66 -12.89 2.06
N PRO A 202 -5.39 -14.02 2.07
CA PRO A 202 -4.78 -15.34 1.89
C PRO A 202 -4.17 -15.62 0.51
N ASP A 203 -4.50 -14.85 -0.52
CA ASP A 203 -3.93 -14.99 -1.86
C ASP A 203 -2.53 -14.35 -1.92
N PRO A 204 -1.44 -15.14 -2.01
CA PRO A 204 -0.08 -14.61 -1.93
C PRO A 204 0.32 -13.76 -3.14
N ILE A 205 -0.35 -13.90 -4.28
CA ILE A 205 -0.09 -13.08 -5.48
C ILE A 205 -0.90 -11.80 -5.37
N GLY A 206 -2.17 -11.94 -5.02
CA GLY A 206 -3.15 -10.88 -4.99
C GLY A 206 -4.29 -11.20 -5.94
N CYS A 207 -5.51 -11.05 -5.44
CA CYS A 207 -6.70 -11.50 -6.15
C CYS A 207 -6.95 -10.79 -7.48
N ILE A 208 -6.34 -9.62 -7.72
CA ILE A 208 -6.49 -8.92 -9.00
C ILE A 208 -5.87 -9.72 -10.15
N GLU A 209 -4.77 -10.43 -9.88
CA GLU A 209 -4.07 -11.24 -10.86
C GLU A 209 -4.69 -12.63 -10.94
N THR A 210 -4.89 -13.31 -9.80
CA THR A 210 -5.38 -14.69 -9.79
C THR A 210 -6.81 -14.82 -10.32
N LYS A 211 -7.62 -13.76 -10.21
CA LYS A 211 -8.99 -13.71 -10.75
C LYS A 211 -9.05 -13.02 -12.13
N ASN A 212 -7.91 -12.66 -12.72
CA ASN A 212 -7.80 -11.96 -14.01
C ASN A 212 -8.64 -10.68 -14.08
N LEU A 213 -8.58 -9.86 -13.02
CA LEU A 213 -9.31 -8.60 -12.89
C LEU A 213 -8.44 -7.38 -13.23
N LEU A 214 -7.13 -7.57 -13.39
CA LEU A 214 -6.18 -6.50 -13.72
C LEU A 214 -6.46 -5.94 -15.12
N VAL A 215 -6.62 -4.63 -15.20
CA VAL A 215 -6.66 -3.88 -16.45
C VAL A 215 -5.35 -3.10 -16.56
N PRO A 216 -4.48 -3.44 -17.53
CA PRO A 216 -3.21 -2.75 -17.68
C PRO A 216 -3.44 -1.32 -18.20
N ASP A 217 -2.82 -0.33 -17.56
CA ASP A 217 -2.96 1.08 -17.95
C ASP A 217 -2.12 1.45 -19.20
N ALA A 218 -1.17 0.58 -19.57
CA ALA A 218 -0.31 0.71 -20.75
C ALA A 218 -0.09 -0.65 -21.41
N THR A 219 0.35 -0.65 -22.66
CA THR A 219 0.80 -1.86 -23.36
C THR A 219 2.28 -2.12 -23.10
N GLU A 220 2.73 -3.37 -23.26
CA GLU A 220 4.14 -3.74 -23.21
C GLU A 220 5.01 -2.90 -24.17
N ALA A 221 4.53 -2.66 -25.40
CA ALA A 221 5.24 -1.83 -26.37
C ALA A 221 5.45 -0.38 -25.87
N GLU A 222 4.45 0.18 -25.18
CA GLU A 222 4.55 1.53 -24.60
C GLU A 222 5.52 1.56 -23.41
N ILE A 223 5.52 0.52 -22.58
CA ILE A 223 6.49 0.36 -21.48
C ILE A 223 7.92 0.35 -22.04
N LEU A 224 8.19 -0.52 -23.01
CA LEU A 224 9.52 -0.64 -23.60
C LEU A 224 9.95 0.64 -24.31
N ALA A 225 9.03 1.33 -24.99
CA ALA A 225 9.30 2.62 -25.62
C ALA A 225 9.62 3.72 -24.59
N ALA A 226 8.90 3.77 -23.46
CA ALA A 226 9.14 4.75 -22.41
C ALA A 226 10.51 4.58 -21.75
N VAL A 227 10.97 3.32 -21.58
CA VAL A 227 12.30 3.00 -21.05
C VAL A 227 13.40 3.32 -22.07
N ALA A 228 13.22 2.97 -23.35
CA ALA A 228 14.18 3.28 -24.40
C ALA A 228 14.43 4.79 -24.55
N GLY A 229 13.39 5.61 -24.36
CA GLY A 229 13.48 7.08 -24.38
C GLY A 229 14.38 7.68 -23.29
N ASN A 230 14.60 6.98 -22.17
CA ASN A 230 15.47 7.45 -21.08
C ASN A 230 16.97 7.33 -21.38
N GLY A 231 17.37 6.57 -22.41
CA GLY A 231 18.78 6.43 -22.83
C GLY A 231 19.34 7.64 -23.61
N GLY A 232 18.50 8.63 -23.95
CA GLY A 232 18.86 9.76 -24.81
C GLY A 232 19.35 11.03 -24.09
N ALA A 233 19.34 11.07 -22.75
CA ALA A 233 19.70 12.26 -21.97
C ALA A 233 21.10 12.20 -21.34
N ALA A 234 22.05 11.53 -22.00
CA ALA A 234 23.46 11.48 -21.61
C ALA A 234 24.36 11.76 -22.82
N SER A 235 24.14 12.88 -23.49
CA SER A 235 25.10 13.50 -24.41
C SER A 235 24.70 14.94 -24.68
N GLY A 236 25.20 15.84 -23.82
CA GLY A 236 25.08 17.29 -23.91
C GLY A 236 26.04 17.94 -22.94
#